data_AF-Q7UTB4-F1
#
_entry.id   AF-Q7UTB4-F1
#
_cell.length_a   1.000
_cell.length_b   1.000
_cell.length_c   1.000
_cell.angle_alpha   90.00
_cell.angle_beta   90.00
_cell.angle_gamma   90.00
#
_symmetry.space_group_name_H-M   'P 1'
#
loop_
_entity.id
_entity.type
_entity.pdbx_description
1 polymer ?
#
loop_
_entity_poly.entity_id
_entity_poly.type
_entity_poly.pdbx_seq_one_letter_code
_entity_poly.pdbx_strand_id
1 'polypeptide(L)'
;MMLYMDDGYELDTDKIDDTVLALLALTMCGGDRAWKGHDWDTLSRLHEKGMIHDPVGKAKSVALTPEGMERCQKLFDAMFVRKTEA
;
A
#
# COMPACT_ATOMS: atom_id res chain seq x y z
N MET A 1 -6.36 -1.38 -22.19
CA MET A 1 -4.99 -1.72 -21.76
C MET A 1 -5.07 -3.07 -21.07
N MET A 2 -5.14 -4.14 -21.86
CA MET A 2 -5.54 -5.48 -21.41
C MET A 2 -4.84 -6.51 -22.30
N LEU A 3 -3.52 -6.36 -22.48
CA LEU A 3 -2.73 -7.17 -23.42
C LEU A 3 -2.01 -8.34 -22.76
N TYR A 4 -2.30 -8.64 -21.47
CA TYR A 4 -1.66 -9.74 -20.73
C TYR A 4 -2.64 -10.83 -20.26
N MET A 5 -3.94 -10.68 -20.51
CA MET A 5 -4.96 -11.58 -19.93
C MET A 5 -5.27 -12.83 -20.79
N ASP A 6 -4.68 -12.98 -21.99
CA ASP A 6 -4.95 -14.10 -22.90
C ASP A 6 -3.83 -15.17 -22.94
N ASP A 7 -2.68 -14.91 -22.30
CA ASP A 7 -1.49 -15.80 -22.34
C ASP A 7 -1.29 -16.65 -21.06
N GLY A 8 -2.30 -16.74 -20.19
CA GLY A 8 -2.22 -17.51 -18.94
C GLY A 8 -1.43 -16.83 -17.81
N TYR A 9 -1.23 -15.51 -17.90
CA TYR A 9 -0.60 -14.71 -16.85
C TYR A 9 -1.65 -13.92 -16.04
N GLU A 10 -1.52 -14.02 -14.73
CA GLU A 10 -2.34 -13.34 -13.74
C GLU A 10 -1.55 -12.19 -13.09
N LEU A 11 -2.25 -11.13 -12.67
CA LEU A 11 -1.65 -10.07 -11.88
C LEU A 11 -1.43 -10.55 -10.45
N ASP A 12 -0.19 -10.45 -9.97
CA ASP A 12 0.14 -10.65 -8.56
C ASP A 12 -0.37 -9.45 -7.74
N THR A 13 -1.63 -9.51 -7.35
CA THR A 13 -2.27 -8.46 -6.54
C THR A 13 -1.66 -8.34 -5.16
N ASP A 14 -1.11 -9.43 -4.60
CA ASP A 14 -0.48 -9.39 -3.29
C ASP A 14 0.79 -8.54 -3.32
N LYS A 15 1.60 -8.67 -4.37
CA LYS A 15 2.78 -7.82 -4.55
C LYS A 15 2.42 -6.38 -4.84
N ILE A 16 1.34 -6.13 -5.58
CA ILE A 16 0.81 -4.77 -5.80
C ILE A 16 0.38 -4.16 -4.46
N ASP A 17 -0.37 -4.90 -3.65
CA ASP A 17 -0.87 -4.46 -2.35
C ASP A 17 0.28 -4.15 -1.39
N ASP A 18 1.26 -5.05 -1.28
CA ASP A 18 2.46 -4.84 -0.45
C ASP A 18 3.25 -3.61 -0.92
N THR A 19 3.39 -3.41 -2.23
CA THR A 19 4.08 -2.24 -2.78
C THR A 19 3.32 -0.95 -2.46
N VAL A 20 1.99 -0.92 -2.62
CA VAL A 20 1.18 0.25 -2.29
C VAL A 20 1.21 0.53 -0.79
N LEU A 21 1.10 -0.50 0.06
CA LEU A 21 1.21 -0.35 1.50
C LEU A 21 2.56 0.26 1.89
N ALA A 22 3.67 -0.19 1.29
CA ALA A 22 4.98 0.41 1.50
C ALA A 22 5.02 1.89 1.05
N LEU A 23 4.46 2.22 -0.11
CA LEU A 23 4.48 3.59 -0.64
C LEU A 23 3.64 4.58 0.18
N LEU A 24 2.67 4.11 0.97
CA LEU A 24 1.95 4.97 1.92
C LEU A 24 2.91 5.66 2.91
N ALA A 25 4.06 5.03 3.24
CA ALA A 25 5.10 5.61 4.09
C ALA A 25 5.59 6.99 3.60
N LEU A 26 5.62 7.23 2.29
CA LEU A 26 6.06 8.50 1.70
C LEU A 26 5.11 9.67 2.03
N THR A 27 3.89 9.36 2.43
CA THR A 27 2.80 10.33 2.58
C THR A 27 2.18 10.33 3.97
N MET A 28 2.90 9.77 4.96
CA MET A 28 2.43 9.75 6.34
C MET A 28 2.17 11.16 6.87
N CYS A 29 1.03 11.33 7.53
CA CYS A 29 0.53 12.57 8.09
C CYS A 29 -0.23 12.28 9.39
N GLY A 30 0.01 13.07 10.43
CA GLY A 30 -0.73 12.90 11.69
C GLY A 30 -0.48 11.58 12.44
N GLY A 31 0.66 10.93 12.24
CA GLY A 31 1.08 9.73 12.99
C GLY A 31 0.67 8.43 12.32
N ASP A 32 -0.63 8.19 12.18
CA ASP A 32 -1.19 6.92 11.69
C ASP A 32 -1.90 7.03 10.33
N ARG A 33 -1.91 8.21 9.68
CA ARG A 33 -2.62 8.41 8.42
C ARG A 33 -1.68 8.60 7.25
N ALA A 34 -2.10 8.23 6.06
CA ALA A 34 -1.39 8.48 4.81
C ALA A 34 -2.34 9.05 3.74
N TRP A 35 -1.81 9.77 2.75
CA TRP A 35 -2.61 10.23 1.61
C TRP A 35 -3.04 9.03 0.75
N LYS A 36 -4.35 8.86 0.54
CA LYS A 36 -4.90 7.66 -0.13
C LYS A 36 -4.88 7.75 -1.67
N GLY A 37 -3.91 8.45 -2.25
CA GLY A 37 -3.82 8.76 -3.68
C GLY A 37 -3.36 7.60 -4.57
N HIS A 38 -3.77 6.36 -4.25
CA HIS A 38 -3.42 5.13 -4.96
C HIS A 38 -4.66 4.50 -5.60
N ASP A 39 -4.44 3.42 -6.35
CA ASP A 39 -5.50 2.61 -6.96
C ASP A 39 -6.57 2.16 -5.93
N TRP A 40 -7.84 2.31 -6.29
CA TRP A 40 -8.97 2.06 -5.39
C TRP A 40 -9.17 0.58 -5.04
N ASP A 41 -8.93 -0.31 -6.00
CA ASP A 41 -9.08 -1.75 -5.76
C ASP A 41 -8.00 -2.24 -4.79
N THR A 42 -6.79 -1.69 -4.90
CA THR A 42 -5.69 -1.96 -3.98
C THR A 42 -6.00 -1.47 -2.55
N LEU A 43 -6.52 -0.26 -2.39
CA LEU A 43 -6.92 0.25 -1.08
C LEU A 43 -8.07 -0.58 -0.48
N SER A 44 -9.01 -1.04 -1.30
CA SER A 44 -10.08 -1.93 -0.87
C SER A 44 -9.53 -3.27 -0.34
N ARG A 45 -8.60 -3.91 -1.06
CA ARG A 45 -7.95 -5.15 -0.60
C ARG A 45 -7.12 -4.94 0.67
N LEU A 46 -6.42 -3.80 0.79
CA LEU A 46 -5.67 -3.47 2.00
C LEU A 46 -6.58 -3.29 3.23
N HIS A 47 -7.79 -2.73 3.03
CA HIS A 47 -8.80 -2.69 4.08
C HIS A 47 -9.30 -4.08 4.44
N GLU A 48 -9.64 -4.91 3.45
CA GLU A 48 -10.09 -6.29 3.66
C GLU A 48 -9.03 -7.13 4.40
N LYS A 49 -7.74 -6.87 4.13
CA LYS A 49 -6.59 -7.45 4.83
C LYS A 49 -6.34 -6.87 6.23
N GLY A 50 -7.09 -5.85 6.65
CA GLY A 50 -6.95 -5.22 7.97
C GLY A 50 -5.72 -4.30 8.11
N MET A 51 -5.09 -3.91 7.01
CA MET A 51 -3.90 -3.04 7.03
C MET A 51 -4.28 -1.56 7.17
N ILE A 52 -5.44 -1.16 6.63
CA ILE A 52 -5.95 0.20 6.71
C ILE A 52 -7.42 0.22 7.15
N HIS A 53 -7.84 1.32 7.77
CA HIS A 53 -9.24 1.62 8.01
C HIS A 53 -9.96 1.99 6.70
N ASP A 54 -11.30 2.00 6.72
CA ASP A 54 -12.13 2.15 5.52
C ASP A 54 -11.70 3.37 4.69
N PRO A 55 -11.16 3.17 3.47
CA PRO A 55 -10.72 4.26 2.63
C PRO A 55 -11.90 5.00 1.99
N VAL A 56 -13.15 4.51 2.09
CA VAL A 56 -14.31 5.15 1.46
C VAL A 56 -14.64 6.49 2.12
N GLY A 57 -14.96 7.48 1.29
CA GLY A 57 -15.43 8.79 1.73
C GLY A 57 -14.56 9.96 1.26
N LYS A 58 -14.92 11.16 1.74
CA LYS A 58 -14.38 12.44 1.24
C LYS A 58 -13.00 12.82 1.82
N ALA A 59 -12.56 12.15 2.88
CA ALA A 59 -11.25 12.42 3.48
C ALA A 59 -10.13 12.08 2.49
N LYS A 60 -9.13 12.97 2.36
CA LYS A 60 -8.00 12.75 1.44
C LYS A 60 -6.96 11.77 1.98
N SER A 61 -7.00 11.48 3.27
CA SER A 61 -6.12 10.51 3.93
C SER A 61 -6.92 9.33 4.47
N VAL A 62 -6.23 8.21 4.65
CA VAL A 62 -6.71 6.98 5.28
C VAL A 62 -5.84 6.66 6.49
N ALA A 63 -6.42 6.13 7.56
CA ALA A 63 -5.65 5.67 8.71
C ALA A 63 -5.18 4.23 8.49
N LEU A 64 -3.94 3.94 8.84
CA LEU A 64 -3.39 2.59 8.94
C LEU A 64 -3.78 2.01 10.29
N THR A 65 -3.98 0.69 10.33
CA THR A 65 -4.11 -0.02 11.61
C THR A 65 -2.73 -0.18 12.26
N PRO A 66 -2.64 -0.57 13.55
CA PRO A 66 -1.35 -0.85 14.17
C PRO A 66 -0.53 -1.92 13.41
N GLU A 67 -1.19 -2.97 12.93
CA GLU A 67 -0.56 -4.01 12.12
C GLU A 67 -0.12 -3.48 10.75
N GLY A 68 -0.97 -2.68 10.09
CA GLY A 68 -0.64 -2.06 8.82
C GLY A 68 0.52 -1.09 8.91
N MET A 69 0.64 -0.33 10.00
CA MET A 69 1.79 0.55 10.27
C MET A 69 3.10 -0.25 10.38
N GLU A 70 3.10 -1.33 11.16
CA GLU A 70 4.28 -2.19 11.32
C GLU A 70 4.67 -2.83 9.98
N ARG A 71 3.69 -3.35 9.23
CA ARG A 71 3.92 -3.99 7.93
C ARG A 71 4.39 -2.99 6.88
N CYS A 72 3.79 -1.80 6.83
CA CYS A 72 4.17 -0.68 5.95
C CYS A 72 5.66 -0.34 6.10
N GLN A 73 6.12 -0.11 7.33
CA GLN A 73 7.52 0.23 7.56
C GLN A 73 8.47 -0.90 7.15
N LYS A 74 8.16 -2.15 7.52
CA LYS A 74 8.99 -3.31 7.15
C LYS A 74 9.10 -3.48 5.63
N LEU A 75 8.00 -3.31 4.91
CA LEU A 75 7.99 -3.40 3.45
C LEU A 75 8.77 -2.26 2.82
N PHE A 76 8.60 -1.02 3.32
CA PHE A 76 9.34 0.13 2.82
C PHE A 76 10.85 -0.05 2.97
N ASP A 77 11.29 -0.49 4.15
CA ASP A 77 12.70 -0.77 4.42
C ASP A 77 13.22 -1.90 3.52
N ALA A 78 12.46 -2.98 3.35
CA ALA A 78 12.87 -4.12 2.54
C ALA A 78 12.95 -3.79 1.03
N MET A 79 12.08 -2.92 0.52
CA MET A 79 11.95 -2.65 -0.91
C MET A 79 12.75 -1.44 -1.37
N PHE A 80 12.82 -0.39 -0.55
CA PHE A 80 13.26 0.94 -1.00
C PHE A 80 14.44 1.51 -0.20
N VAL A 81 14.84 0.88 0.90
CA VAL A 81 16.04 1.27 1.64
C VAL A 81 17.23 0.43 1.18
N ARG A 82 18.34 1.10 0.86
CA ARG A 82 19.63 0.48 0.57
C ARG A 82 20.69 1.06 1.48
N LYS A 83 21.73 0.27 1.78
CA LYS A 83 22.91 0.82 2.47
C LYS A 83 23.60 1.82 1.55
N THR A 84 23.97 2.96 2.10
CA THR A 84 24.89 3.88 1.44
C THR A 84 26.30 3.29 1.58
N GLU A 85 26.99 3.08 0.46
CA GLU A 85 28.44 2.86 0.50
C GLU A 85 29.11 4.21 0.78
N ALA A 86 30.02 4.23 1.75
CA ALA A 86 30.78 5.42 2.15
C ALA A 86 31.85 5.79 1.12
#